data_AF-A0A958ZND2-F1
#
_entry.id   AF-A0A958ZND2-F1
#
_cell.length_a   1.000
_cell.length_b   1.000
_cell.length_c   1.000
_cell.angle_alpha   90.00
_cell.angle_beta   90.00
_cell.angle_gamma   90.00
#
_symmetry.space_group_name_H-M   'P 1'
#
loop_
_entity.id
_entity.type
_entity.pdbx_description
1 polymer ?
#
loop_
_entity_poly.entity_id
_entity_poly.type
_entity_poly.pdbx_seq_one_letter_code
_entity_poly.pdbx_strand_id
1 'polypeptide(L)'
;MSEILIPIFKKNLWGFANLNGEIAIEPQFIEVTPFKNGTATVCVKEIPAREFFSNETIKTYSGKYDKIWGIIDINGNHLIDPNFKSIKIVNNGIAIGIKYAGKELVYNDYCKNIYHLVNFKSEKYPRNADDRYNSFSVFSNNFWFLTYGRDPVGKDYCWSRSLIVNNNGEKILELYGECKVSDFENGIIKIFEKKLTSSYEEIRSTSFYNEKGELLYTKNIEFENISKNVNGFYFIKENDKYFRFDLKGNNLIEVNFQIDLSYKFFKPEIFIKTYPKY
;
A
#
# COMPACT_ATOMS: atom_id res chain seq x y z
N MET A 1 26.10 -9.70 14.46
CA MET A 1 24.70 -9.98 14.85
C MET A 1 24.05 -8.65 15.17
N SER A 2 22.83 -8.38 14.69
CA SER A 2 22.08 -7.21 15.14
C SER A 2 21.72 -7.38 16.61
N GLU A 3 21.94 -6.36 17.43
CA GLU A 3 21.57 -6.38 18.85
C GLU A 3 20.05 -6.62 18.98
N ILE A 4 19.68 -7.60 19.80
CA ILE A 4 18.28 -7.94 20.05
C ILE A 4 17.83 -7.14 21.28
N LEU A 5 16.90 -6.21 21.06
CA LEU A 5 16.26 -5.44 22.11
C LEU A 5 14.87 -5.97 22.40
N ILE A 6 14.56 -6.14 23.69
CA ILE A 6 13.25 -6.58 24.18
C ILE A 6 12.53 -5.44 24.90
N PRO A 7 11.19 -5.32 24.75
CA PRO A 7 10.42 -4.35 25.52
C PRO A 7 10.51 -4.64 27.03
N ILE A 8 10.72 -3.59 27.82
CA ILE A 8 10.66 -3.64 29.29
C ILE A 8 9.65 -2.62 29.80
N PHE A 9 8.97 -2.93 30.91
CA PHE A 9 7.96 -2.07 31.49
C PHE A 9 8.33 -1.68 32.93
N LYS A 10 8.44 -0.38 33.21
CA LYS A 10 8.82 0.16 34.51
C LYS A 10 8.16 1.51 34.74
N LYS A 11 7.64 1.75 35.95
CA LYS A 11 6.95 3.00 36.33
C LYS A 11 5.86 3.43 35.33
N ASN A 12 5.05 2.46 34.90
CA ASN A 12 3.95 2.65 33.93
C ASN A 12 4.38 3.10 32.53
N LEU A 13 5.66 2.96 32.18
CA LEU A 13 6.18 3.28 30.86
C LEU A 13 6.98 2.11 30.31
N TRP A 14 7.05 2.04 28.99
CA TRP A 14 7.82 1.09 28.21
C TRP A 14 9.14 1.69 27.76
N GLY A 15 10.18 0.86 27.82
CA GLY A 15 11.51 1.10 27.25
C GLY A 15 12.03 -0.18 26.62
N PHE A 16 13.35 -0.26 26.41
CA PHE A 16 13.99 -1.44 25.82
C PHE A 16 15.30 -1.78 26.51
N ALA A 17 15.58 -3.08 26.62
CA ALA A 17 16.82 -3.61 27.15
C ALA A 17 17.42 -4.65 26.21
N ASN A 18 18.73 -4.84 26.28
CA ASN A 18 19.39 -5.95 25.59
C ASN A 18 19.23 -7.27 26.36
N LEU A 19 19.72 -8.37 25.79
CA LEU A 19 19.61 -9.70 26.40
C LEU A 19 20.45 -9.89 27.68
N ASN A 20 21.39 -8.98 27.95
CA ASN A 20 22.16 -8.96 29.20
C ASN A 20 21.41 -8.25 30.34
N GLY A 21 20.24 -7.66 30.05
CA GLY A 21 19.44 -6.90 31.01
C GLY A 21 19.85 -5.44 31.14
N GLU A 22 20.75 -4.94 30.29
CA GLU A 22 21.15 -3.54 30.27
C GLU A 22 20.09 -2.72 29.53
N ILE A 23 19.67 -1.60 30.13
CA ILE A 23 18.67 -0.70 29.53
C ILE A 23 19.34 0.06 28.38
N ALA A 24 18.86 -0.18 27.17
CA ALA A 24 19.30 0.51 25.96
C ALA A 24 18.48 1.78 25.71
N ILE A 25 17.17 1.73 25.98
CA ILE A 25 16.26 2.86 25.86
C ILE A 25 15.45 2.94 27.15
N GLU A 26 15.60 4.03 27.89
CA GLU A 26 14.90 4.24 29.16
C GLU A 26 13.36 4.20 28.97
N PRO A 27 12.61 3.64 29.94
CA PRO A 27 11.16 3.65 29.92
C PRO A 27 10.57 5.06 29.82
N GLN A 28 10.04 5.39 28.65
CA GLN A 28 9.51 6.72 28.31
C GLN A 28 8.27 6.68 27.42
N PHE A 29 7.87 5.49 26.93
CA PHE A 29 6.75 5.32 26.02
C PHE A 29 5.52 4.78 26.73
N ILE A 30 4.33 5.18 26.29
CA ILE A 30 3.07 4.65 26.83
C ILE A 30 2.85 3.21 26.34
N GLU A 31 3.21 2.95 25.09
CA GLU A 31 3.17 1.61 24.48
C GLU A 31 4.26 1.48 23.43
N VAL A 32 4.69 0.23 23.19
CA VAL A 32 5.70 -0.09 22.17
C VAL A 32 5.36 -1.41 21.48
N THR A 33 5.86 -1.59 20.27
CA THR A 33 5.99 -2.93 19.66
C THR A 33 7.41 -3.48 19.84
N PRO A 34 7.60 -4.80 19.84
CA PRO A 34 8.94 -5.39 19.78
C PRO A 34 9.72 -4.92 18.54
N PHE A 35 11.04 -4.80 18.67
CA PHE A 35 11.91 -4.50 17.53
C PHE A 35 11.80 -5.60 16.46
N LYS A 36 11.65 -5.17 15.20
CA LYS A 36 11.75 -6.02 14.00
C LYS A 36 12.56 -5.29 12.94
N ASN A 37 13.55 -5.97 12.37
CA ASN A 37 14.44 -5.43 11.34
C ASN A 37 15.07 -4.06 11.73
N GLY A 38 15.42 -3.91 13.01
CA GLY A 38 16.05 -2.69 13.55
C GLY A 38 15.10 -1.53 13.84
N THR A 39 13.78 -1.73 13.81
CA THR A 39 12.78 -0.68 14.06
C THR A 39 11.64 -1.12 14.97
N ALA A 40 11.04 -0.17 15.68
CA ALA A 40 9.85 -0.37 16.51
C ALA A 40 8.89 0.82 16.38
N THR A 41 7.58 0.58 16.50
CA THR A 41 6.58 1.64 16.66
C THR A 41 6.39 1.94 18.15
N VAL A 42 6.30 3.22 18.50
CA VAL A 42 6.18 3.69 19.89
C VAL A 42 5.07 4.72 20.03
N CYS A 43 4.30 4.65 21.11
CA CYS A 43 3.28 5.60 21.49
C CYS A 43 3.83 6.55 22.56
N VAL A 44 3.76 7.86 22.33
CA VAL A 44 4.28 8.88 23.28
C VAL A 44 3.19 9.59 24.07
N LYS A 45 1.93 9.56 23.60
CA LYS A 45 0.81 10.19 24.29
C LYS A 45 -0.53 9.62 23.88
N GLU A 46 -1.47 9.71 24.82
CA GLU A 46 -2.89 9.50 24.59
C GLU A 46 -3.62 10.84 24.61
N ILE A 47 -4.54 11.03 23.68
CA ILE A 47 -5.33 12.25 23.53
C ILE A 47 -6.81 11.86 23.58
N PRO A 48 -7.67 12.52 24.37
CA PRO A 48 -9.11 12.23 24.36
C PRO A 48 -9.68 12.26 22.94
N ALA A 49 -10.34 11.18 22.55
CA ALA A 49 -10.95 11.05 21.23
C ALA A 49 -12.13 12.04 21.12
N ARG A 50 -12.20 12.70 19.96
CA ARG A 50 -13.24 13.69 19.64
C ARG A 50 -14.14 13.12 18.55
N GLU A 51 -15.45 13.31 18.66
CA GLU A 51 -16.37 13.14 17.53
C GLU A 51 -16.94 14.51 17.15
N PHE A 52 -16.99 14.77 15.84
CA PHE A 52 -17.69 15.92 15.29
C PHE A 52 -19.15 15.52 15.02
N PHE A 53 -20.08 16.07 15.78
CA PHE A 53 -21.50 15.96 15.48
C PHE A 53 -21.94 17.24 14.78
N SER A 54 -22.02 17.21 13.45
CA SER A 54 -22.34 18.37 12.60
C SER A 54 -21.40 19.58 12.81
N ASN A 55 -21.64 20.66 12.07
CA ASN A 55 -20.69 21.77 11.89
C ASN A 55 -20.35 22.57 13.18
N GLU A 56 -20.92 22.23 14.33
CA GLU A 56 -20.91 23.11 15.51
C GLU A 56 -20.61 22.44 16.86
N THR A 57 -20.51 21.11 16.98
CA THR A 57 -20.17 20.49 18.28
C THR A 57 -19.13 19.36 18.21
N ILE A 58 -18.01 19.59 18.90
CA ILE A 58 -17.04 18.55 19.28
C ILE A 58 -17.52 17.91 20.57
N LYS A 59 -17.99 16.66 20.53
CA LYS A 59 -18.18 15.87 21.75
C LYS A 59 -16.90 15.07 22.03
N THR A 60 -16.36 15.22 23.23
CA THR A 60 -15.28 14.33 23.70
C THR A 60 -15.95 13.07 24.22
N TYR A 61 -15.60 11.91 23.67
CA TYR A 61 -16.04 10.65 24.26
C TYR A 61 -15.29 10.46 25.58
N SER A 62 -16.00 10.48 26.70
CA SER A 62 -15.40 10.13 27.99
C SER A 62 -14.90 8.68 27.90
N GLY A 63 -13.58 8.49 28.07
CA GLY A 63 -12.95 7.17 28.14
C GLY A 63 -12.38 6.59 26.85
N LYS A 64 -12.55 7.24 25.68
CA LYS A 64 -11.86 6.83 24.45
C LYS A 64 -10.70 7.79 24.17
N TYR A 65 -9.51 7.24 23.89
CA TYR A 65 -8.31 8.02 23.63
C TYR A 65 -7.71 7.61 22.28
N ASP A 66 -7.31 8.60 21.49
CA ASP A 66 -6.43 8.43 20.34
C ASP A 66 -4.99 8.33 20.84
N LYS A 67 -4.26 7.31 20.40
CA LYS A 67 -2.83 7.15 20.67
C LYS A 67 -2.01 7.84 19.59
N ILE A 68 -0.90 8.44 19.97
CA ILE A 68 -0.01 9.13 19.02
C ILE A 68 1.30 8.36 18.91
N TRP A 69 1.47 7.78 17.73
CA TRP A 69 2.53 6.86 17.39
C TRP A 69 3.58 7.46 16.47
N GLY A 70 4.82 7.02 16.64
CA GLY A 70 5.97 7.23 15.75
C GLY A 70 6.78 5.94 15.56
N ILE A 71 7.93 6.03 14.89
CA ILE A 71 8.87 4.91 14.65
C ILE A 71 10.24 5.31 15.15
N ILE A 72 10.91 4.39 15.84
CA ILE A 72 12.29 4.55 16.32
C ILE A 72 13.24 3.50 15.75
N ASP A 73 14.53 3.85 15.71
CA ASP A 73 15.64 2.91 15.50
C ASP A 73 16.06 2.21 16.81
N ILE A 74 17.05 1.30 16.72
CA ILE A 74 17.58 0.56 17.88
C ILE A 74 18.24 1.45 18.95
N ASN A 75 18.64 2.68 18.60
CA ASN A 75 19.23 3.63 19.53
C ASN A 75 18.17 4.52 20.20
N GLY A 76 16.90 4.35 19.83
CA GLY A 76 15.80 5.18 20.31
C GLY A 76 15.63 6.50 19.55
N ASN A 77 16.36 6.71 18.44
CA ASN A 77 16.16 7.89 17.60
C ASN A 77 14.86 7.76 16.84
N HIS A 78 14.08 8.84 16.78
CA HIS A 78 12.89 8.88 15.93
C HIS A 78 13.28 8.87 14.45
N LEU A 79 12.96 7.76 13.79
CA LEU A 79 12.96 7.66 12.33
C LEU A 79 11.71 8.35 11.75
N ILE A 80 10.59 8.28 12.49
CA ILE A 80 9.36 9.02 12.23
C ILE A 80 8.86 9.59 13.56
N ASP A 81 8.73 10.92 13.60
CA ASP A 81 8.22 11.63 14.76
C ASP A 81 6.77 11.23 15.08
N PRO A 82 6.38 11.17 16.35
CA PRO A 82 5.03 10.78 16.72
C PRO A 82 3.97 11.81 16.29
N ASN A 83 3.27 11.52 15.20
CA ASN A 83 2.17 12.33 14.69
C ASN A 83 1.05 11.50 14.02
N PHE A 84 1.02 10.19 14.27
CA PHE A 84 0.05 9.26 13.69
C PHE A 84 -0.91 8.71 14.74
N LYS A 85 -2.21 8.66 14.46
CA LYS A 85 -3.21 7.92 15.27
C LYS A 85 -2.96 6.41 15.25
N SER A 86 -2.39 5.94 14.15
CA SER A 86 -1.98 4.56 13.94
C SER A 86 -0.86 4.57 12.92
N ILE A 87 0.20 3.79 13.15
CA ILE A 87 1.26 3.56 12.16
C ILE A 87 1.72 2.12 12.24
N LYS A 88 1.86 1.47 11.08
CA LYS A 88 2.24 0.06 10.96
C LYS A 88 3.35 -0.09 9.95
N ILE A 89 4.47 -0.68 10.37
CA ILE A 89 5.54 -1.08 9.45
C ILE A 89 5.06 -2.28 8.64
N VAL A 90 5.12 -2.15 7.32
CA VAL A 90 4.58 -3.13 6.36
C VAL A 90 5.68 -3.85 5.58
N ASN A 91 6.81 -3.19 5.35
CA ASN A 91 8.01 -3.79 4.74
C ASN A 91 9.26 -2.99 5.15
N ASN A 92 10.45 -3.53 4.90
CA ASN A 92 11.78 -2.98 5.17
C ASN A 92 11.95 -1.47 4.86
N GLY A 93 11.55 -0.60 5.80
CA GLY A 93 11.65 0.85 5.66
C GLY A 93 10.37 1.58 5.28
N ILE A 94 9.25 0.87 5.17
CA ILE A 94 7.94 1.43 4.79
C ILE A 94 6.92 1.13 5.86
N ALA A 95 6.19 2.17 6.26
CA ALA A 95 5.05 2.11 7.14
C ALA A 95 3.83 2.74 6.49
N ILE A 96 2.67 2.35 7.00
CA ILE A 96 1.38 2.94 6.65
C ILE A 96 0.82 3.55 7.91
N GLY A 97 0.47 4.83 7.86
CA GLY A 97 -0.06 5.54 9.00
C GLY A 97 -1.34 6.32 8.69
N ILE A 98 -2.11 6.59 9.73
CA ILE A 98 -3.24 7.52 9.72
C ILE A 98 -2.79 8.73 10.53
N LYS A 99 -2.62 9.90 9.89
CA LYS A 99 -2.12 11.08 10.59
C LYS A 99 -3.12 11.58 11.63
N TYR A 100 -2.57 12.17 12.69
CA TYR A 100 -3.35 12.92 13.65
C TYR A 100 -3.61 14.34 13.12
N ALA A 101 -4.89 14.68 12.91
CA ALA A 101 -5.31 15.95 12.31
C ALA A 101 -5.20 17.19 13.24
N GLY A 102 -4.69 17.06 14.47
CA GLY A 102 -4.56 18.21 15.38
C GLY A 102 -5.88 18.65 16.04
N LYS A 103 -5.78 19.61 16.97
CA LYS A 103 -6.92 20.15 17.74
C LYS A 103 -7.70 21.27 17.03
N GLU A 104 -7.14 21.87 15.98
CA GLU A 104 -7.60 23.14 15.38
C GLU A 104 -8.17 23.01 13.96
N LEU A 105 -8.10 21.84 13.34
CA LEU A 105 -8.66 21.66 11.99
C LEU A 105 -10.17 21.42 12.09
N VAL A 106 -10.94 22.37 11.53
CA VAL A 106 -12.41 22.33 11.31
C VAL A 106 -12.82 21.23 10.31
N TYR A 107 -11.86 20.43 9.84
CA TYR A 107 -12.13 19.38 8.87
C TYR A 107 -12.52 18.05 9.54
N ASN A 108 -13.68 17.57 9.14
CA ASN A 108 -14.26 16.28 9.49
C ASN A 108 -13.47 15.12 8.84
N ASP A 109 -12.19 14.95 9.22
CA ASP A 109 -11.31 13.88 8.71
C ASP A 109 -11.59 12.52 9.40
N TYR A 110 -12.47 12.49 10.40
CA TYR A 110 -12.89 11.24 11.05
C TYR A 110 -13.63 10.28 10.09
N CYS A 111 -14.21 10.78 9.00
CA CYS A 111 -14.95 9.97 8.03
C CYS A 111 -14.13 9.48 6.83
N LYS A 112 -12.83 9.80 6.74
CA LYS A 112 -11.96 9.28 5.68
C LYS A 112 -10.66 8.84 6.31
N ASN A 113 -10.56 7.55 6.66
CA ASN A 113 -9.28 6.92 7.05
C ASN A 113 -8.33 6.96 5.86
N ILE A 114 -7.71 8.12 5.68
CA ILE A 114 -6.77 8.38 4.61
C ILE A 114 -5.43 7.81 5.06
N TYR A 115 -4.97 6.82 4.31
CA TYR A 115 -3.70 6.16 4.58
C TYR A 115 -2.56 6.98 4.00
N HIS A 116 -1.53 7.20 4.83
CA HIS A 116 -0.27 7.82 4.46
C HIS A 116 0.79 6.73 4.28
N LEU A 117 1.48 6.75 3.14
CA LEU A 117 2.63 5.88 2.88
C LEU A 117 3.91 6.57 3.35
N VAL A 118 4.57 5.97 4.34
CA VAL A 118 5.72 6.56 5.04
C VAL A 118 6.95 5.72 4.76
N ASN A 119 7.90 6.25 3.97
CA ASN A 119 9.23 5.65 3.86
C ASN A 119 10.17 6.33 4.88
N PHE A 120 10.77 5.54 5.75
CA PHE A 120 11.66 5.98 6.82
C PHE A 120 13.10 5.46 6.67
N LYS A 121 13.46 4.94 5.47
CA LYS A 121 14.83 4.53 5.12
C LYS A 121 15.47 5.33 3.99
N SER A 122 14.69 5.97 3.12
CA SER A 122 15.21 6.76 2.00
C SER A 122 15.27 8.24 2.37
N GLU A 123 16.46 8.83 2.36
CA GLU A 123 16.66 10.29 2.48
C GLU A 123 16.02 11.07 1.32
N LYS A 124 15.80 10.40 0.18
CA LYS A 124 15.21 10.98 -1.04
C LYS A 124 13.70 10.87 -1.11
N TYR A 125 13.07 10.17 -0.17
CA TYR A 125 11.61 10.24 -0.08
C TYR A 125 11.26 11.69 0.25
N PRO A 126 10.30 12.32 -0.43
CA PRO A 126 9.84 13.60 0.04
C PRO A 126 9.37 13.36 1.48
N ARG A 127 9.98 14.04 2.46
CA ARG A 127 9.42 14.20 3.81
C ARG A 127 7.97 14.74 3.78
N ASN A 128 7.48 15.06 2.59
CA ASN A 128 6.20 15.64 2.22
C ASN A 128 5.38 14.79 1.22
N ALA A 129 5.65 13.50 0.98
CA ALA A 129 4.71 12.65 0.23
C ALA A 129 3.54 12.29 1.14
N ASP A 130 2.83 13.32 1.57
CA ASP A 130 1.60 13.30 2.35
C ASP A 130 0.41 12.96 1.44
N ASP A 131 0.64 12.03 0.52
CA ASP A 131 -0.37 11.64 -0.46
C ASP A 131 -1.41 10.78 0.25
N ARG A 132 -2.66 11.12 -0.04
CA ARG A 132 -3.85 10.63 0.65
C ARG A 132 -4.47 9.49 -0.16
N TYR A 133 -4.44 8.27 0.37
CA TYR A 133 -4.93 7.08 -0.34
C TYR A 133 -6.14 6.42 0.33
N ASN A 134 -7.07 5.92 -0.49
CA ASN A 134 -8.29 5.23 -0.08
C ASN A 134 -8.04 3.74 0.20
N SER A 135 -7.14 3.11 -0.55
CA SER A 135 -6.71 1.72 -0.33
C SER A 135 -5.30 1.49 -0.85
N PHE A 136 -4.66 0.42 -0.38
CA PHE A 136 -3.33 0.02 -0.81
C PHE A 136 -3.21 -1.52 -0.96
N SER A 137 -2.36 -1.95 -1.88
CA SER A 137 -1.88 -3.32 -2.02
C SER A 137 -0.37 -3.33 -2.24
N VAL A 138 0.34 -4.23 -1.55
CA VAL A 138 1.77 -4.46 -1.80
C VAL A 138 1.89 -5.43 -2.96
N PHE A 139 2.66 -5.05 -3.98
CA PHE A 139 3.09 -5.95 -5.03
C PHE A 139 4.47 -6.53 -4.70
N SER A 140 4.80 -7.66 -5.32
CA SER A 140 6.16 -8.17 -5.40
C SER A 140 7.13 -7.12 -5.98
N ASN A 141 8.43 -7.36 -5.80
CA ASN A 141 9.49 -6.45 -6.27
C ASN A 141 9.43 -5.02 -5.73
N ASN A 142 8.89 -4.80 -4.52
CA ASN A 142 8.95 -3.49 -3.86
C ASN A 142 8.13 -2.38 -4.57
N PHE A 143 7.03 -2.77 -5.22
CA PHE A 143 6.05 -1.85 -5.78
C PHE A 143 4.75 -1.85 -4.96
N TRP A 144 3.99 -0.78 -5.10
CA TRP A 144 2.76 -0.52 -4.36
C TRP A 144 1.67 -0.09 -5.32
N PHE A 145 0.49 -0.65 -5.17
CA PHE A 145 -0.72 -0.21 -5.83
C PHE A 145 -1.55 0.60 -4.87
N LEU A 146 -1.80 1.85 -5.20
CA LEU A 146 -2.48 2.82 -4.36
C LEU A 146 -3.72 3.32 -5.10
N THR A 147 -4.87 3.38 -4.45
CA THR A 147 -6.05 4.03 -5.04
C THR A 147 -6.31 5.34 -4.32
N TYR A 148 -6.69 6.37 -5.07
CA TYR A 148 -7.05 7.68 -4.54
C TYR A 148 -8.16 8.32 -5.38
N GLY A 149 -9.00 9.11 -4.74
CA GLY A 149 -10.13 9.77 -5.39
C GLY A 149 -10.94 10.53 -4.35
N ARG A 150 -11.38 11.74 -4.71
CA ARG A 150 -12.36 12.51 -3.93
C ARG A 150 -13.73 11.90 -4.19
N ASP A 151 -14.42 11.43 -3.16
CA ASP A 151 -15.85 11.69 -3.06
C ASP A 151 -15.98 13.12 -2.49
N PRO A 152 -16.29 14.15 -3.30
CA PRO A 152 -16.43 15.48 -2.77
C PRO A 152 -17.75 15.63 -2.02
N VAL A 153 -18.83 15.02 -2.50
CA VAL A 153 -20.20 15.25 -2.03
C VAL A 153 -21.14 14.16 -2.60
N GLY A 154 -21.21 12.96 -2.00
CA GLY A 154 -22.39 12.06 -2.01
C GLY A 154 -23.19 11.94 -3.31
N LYS A 155 -22.53 11.95 -4.48
CA LYS A 155 -23.14 11.81 -5.81
C LYS A 155 -22.22 10.98 -6.70
N ASP A 156 -22.36 9.66 -6.56
CA ASP A 156 -22.26 8.57 -7.56
C ASP A 156 -21.24 8.59 -8.72
N TYR A 157 -20.18 9.42 -8.71
CA TYR A 157 -19.11 9.33 -9.71
C TYR A 157 -17.73 9.34 -9.06
N CYS A 158 -17.29 8.16 -8.64
CA CYS A 158 -15.90 7.91 -8.24
C CYS A 158 -15.04 7.69 -9.50
N TRP A 159 -14.31 8.70 -9.97
CA TRP A 159 -13.12 8.43 -10.77
C TRP A 159 -11.99 8.02 -9.83
N SER A 160 -11.97 6.74 -9.43
CA SER A 160 -10.83 6.16 -8.72
C SER A 160 -9.61 6.22 -9.64
N ARG A 161 -8.60 7.00 -9.25
CA ARG A 161 -7.28 6.92 -9.87
C ARG A 161 -6.48 5.88 -9.11
N SER A 162 -5.71 5.10 -9.85
CA SER A 162 -4.78 4.16 -9.24
C SER A 162 -3.36 4.54 -9.60
N LEU A 163 -2.44 4.38 -8.65
CA LEU A 163 -1.03 4.64 -8.83
C LEU A 163 -0.26 3.36 -8.57
N ILE A 164 0.76 3.14 -9.39
CA ILE A 164 1.83 2.22 -9.08
C ILE A 164 3.02 3.06 -8.65
N VAL A 165 3.49 2.86 -7.43
CA VAL A 165 4.67 3.55 -6.90
C VAL A 165 5.72 2.52 -6.49
N ASN A 166 7.00 2.87 -6.58
CA ASN A 166 8.06 2.03 -6.05
C ASN A 166 8.33 2.35 -4.56
N ASN A 167 9.20 1.58 -3.91
CA ASN A 167 9.60 1.83 -2.52
C ASN A 167 10.21 3.22 -2.30
N ASN A 168 10.77 3.87 -3.32
CA ASN A 168 11.30 5.23 -3.21
C ASN A 168 10.21 6.30 -3.27
N GLY A 169 8.94 5.92 -3.44
CA GLY A 169 7.81 6.84 -3.59
C GLY A 169 7.69 7.45 -4.97
N GLU A 170 8.50 6.99 -5.93
CA GLU A 170 8.43 7.46 -7.31
C GLU A 170 7.15 6.91 -7.94
N LYS A 171 6.37 7.79 -8.57
CA LYS A 171 5.17 7.42 -9.31
C LYS A 171 5.59 6.82 -10.65
N ILE A 172 5.30 5.54 -10.83
CA ILE A 172 5.71 4.75 -11.98
C ILE A 172 4.61 4.78 -13.05
N LEU A 173 3.36 4.56 -12.64
CA LEU A 173 2.19 4.60 -13.52
C LEU A 173 1.00 5.24 -12.80
N GLU A 174 0.24 6.05 -13.52
CA GLU A 174 -1.08 6.55 -13.11
C GLU A 174 -2.14 5.94 -14.04
N LEU A 175 -3.12 5.27 -13.44
CA LEU A 175 -4.17 4.53 -14.14
C LEU A 175 -5.52 5.21 -13.93
N TYR A 176 -6.31 5.24 -14.99
CA TYR A 176 -7.59 5.91 -15.03
C TYR A 176 -8.72 4.92 -15.32
N GLY A 177 -9.79 4.98 -14.52
CA GLY A 177 -10.99 4.17 -14.73
C GLY A 177 -10.86 2.73 -14.22
N GLU A 178 -11.70 1.85 -14.76
CA GLU A 178 -11.75 0.43 -14.37
C GLU A 178 -10.53 -0.32 -14.92
N CYS A 179 -9.58 -0.61 -14.03
CA CYS A 179 -8.36 -1.35 -14.36
C CYS A 179 -8.26 -2.64 -13.56
N LYS A 180 -7.72 -3.70 -14.17
CA LYS A 180 -7.21 -4.88 -13.44
C LYS A 180 -5.70 -4.93 -13.59
N VAL A 181 -5.00 -5.19 -12.49
CA VAL A 181 -3.54 -5.11 -12.42
C VAL A 181 -2.99 -6.44 -11.89
N SER A 182 -1.94 -6.97 -12.53
CA SER A 182 -1.22 -8.14 -12.02
C SER A 182 -0.19 -7.75 -10.95
N ASP A 183 0.37 -8.75 -10.28
CA ASP A 183 1.67 -8.55 -9.62
C ASP A 183 2.79 -8.41 -10.67
N PHE A 184 3.98 -7.95 -10.26
CA PHE A 184 5.18 -7.98 -11.10
C PHE A 184 5.63 -9.43 -11.32
N GLU A 185 5.79 -9.81 -12.58
CA GLU A 185 6.27 -11.12 -13.01
C GLU A 185 7.53 -10.90 -13.85
N ASN A 186 8.70 -11.23 -13.30
CA ASN A 186 10.00 -10.98 -13.93
C ASN A 186 10.21 -9.51 -14.35
N GLY A 187 9.81 -8.57 -13.48
CA GLY A 187 9.94 -7.13 -13.72
C GLY A 187 8.90 -6.54 -14.68
N ILE A 188 7.82 -7.28 -14.95
CA ILE A 188 6.75 -6.84 -15.85
C ILE A 188 5.41 -6.92 -15.17
N ILE A 189 4.63 -5.85 -15.31
CA ILE A 189 3.26 -5.75 -14.82
C ILE A 189 2.27 -5.72 -15.98
N LYS A 190 1.17 -6.45 -15.83
CA LYS A 190 0.04 -6.47 -16.77
C LYS A 190 -1.06 -5.58 -16.25
N ILE A 191 -1.58 -4.72 -17.12
CA ILE A 191 -2.64 -3.79 -16.81
C ILE A 191 -3.71 -3.91 -17.87
N PHE A 192 -4.88 -4.40 -17.45
CA PHE A 192 -6.07 -4.40 -18.27
C PHE A 192 -6.84 -3.12 -18.07
N GLU A 193 -7.27 -2.53 -19.17
CA GLU A 193 -8.06 -1.31 -19.21
C GLU A 193 -9.27 -1.49 -20.13
N LYS A 194 -10.39 -0.92 -19.68
CA LYS A 194 -11.59 -0.75 -20.47
C LYS A 194 -11.71 0.71 -20.89
N LYS A 195 -11.58 0.98 -22.20
CA LYS A 195 -11.64 2.34 -22.76
C LYS A 195 -12.86 2.49 -23.67
N LEU A 196 -13.62 3.56 -23.48
CA LEU A 196 -14.64 4.01 -24.42
C LEU A 196 -14.00 4.94 -25.43
N THR A 197 -14.14 4.61 -26.71
CA THR A 197 -13.73 5.47 -27.81
C THR A 197 -14.72 6.63 -28.01
N SER A 198 -14.34 7.61 -28.83
CA SER A 198 -15.24 8.71 -29.22
C SER A 198 -16.49 8.24 -29.98
N SER A 199 -16.45 7.03 -30.55
CA SER A 199 -17.60 6.37 -31.20
C SER A 199 -18.43 5.50 -30.26
N TYR A 200 -18.19 5.57 -28.94
CA TYR A 200 -18.83 4.72 -27.92
C TYR A 200 -18.52 3.23 -28.05
N GLU A 201 -17.52 2.85 -28.85
CA GLU A 201 -17.03 1.48 -28.87
C GLU A 201 -16.13 1.22 -27.65
N GLU A 202 -16.38 0.09 -26.99
CA GLU A 202 -15.59 -0.34 -25.84
C GLU A 202 -14.41 -1.18 -26.29
N ILE A 203 -13.20 -0.66 -26.08
CA ILE A 203 -11.95 -1.38 -26.30
C ILE A 203 -11.49 -1.97 -24.97
N ARG A 204 -11.33 -3.29 -24.97
CA ARG A 204 -10.75 -4.05 -23.85
C ARG A 204 -9.37 -4.51 -24.25
N SER A 205 -8.37 -4.04 -23.51
CA SER A 205 -6.98 -4.31 -23.85
C SER A 205 -6.14 -4.53 -22.60
N THR A 206 -5.15 -5.41 -22.72
CA THR A 206 -4.12 -5.61 -21.71
C THR A 206 -2.80 -5.09 -22.22
N SER A 207 -2.19 -4.21 -21.42
CA SER A 207 -0.90 -3.59 -21.67
C SER A 207 0.15 -4.11 -20.68
N PHE A 208 1.40 -4.18 -21.12
CA PHE A 208 2.55 -4.70 -20.39
C PHE A 208 3.55 -3.59 -20.19
N TYR A 209 3.95 -3.35 -18.94
CA TYR A 209 4.90 -2.30 -18.58
C TYR A 209 6.08 -2.90 -17.82
N ASN A 210 7.26 -2.30 -17.97
CA ASN A 210 8.40 -2.63 -17.12
C ASN A 210 8.37 -1.86 -15.79
N GLU A 211 9.35 -2.14 -14.92
CA GLU A 211 9.53 -1.49 -13.61
C GLU A 211 9.76 0.03 -13.66
N LYS A 212 10.09 0.59 -14.84
CA LYS A 212 10.21 2.04 -15.06
C LYS A 212 8.92 2.70 -15.52
N GLY A 213 7.85 1.92 -15.74
CA GLY A 213 6.59 2.40 -16.30
C GLY A 213 6.62 2.56 -17.82
N GLU A 214 7.64 2.03 -18.51
CA GLU A 214 7.71 2.07 -19.96
C GLU A 214 6.78 1.00 -20.55
N LEU A 215 5.92 1.41 -21.49
CA LEU A 215 5.02 0.49 -22.21
C LEU A 215 5.85 -0.40 -23.14
N LEU A 216 5.74 -1.72 -22.96
CA LEU A 216 6.42 -2.72 -23.78
C LEU A 216 5.50 -3.25 -24.90
N TYR A 217 4.23 -3.51 -24.58
CA TYR A 217 3.30 -4.12 -25.50
C TYR A 217 1.85 -3.89 -25.08
N THR A 218 0.93 -3.81 -26.05
CA THR A 218 -0.53 -3.76 -25.81
C THR A 218 -1.22 -4.74 -26.74
N LYS A 219 -2.22 -5.46 -26.22
CA LYS A 219 -3.04 -6.38 -27.00
C LYS A 219 -4.51 -6.32 -26.58
N ASN A 220 -5.39 -6.39 -27.57
CA ASN A 220 -6.85 -6.39 -27.38
C ASN A 220 -7.33 -7.77 -26.91
N ILE A 221 -7.02 -8.11 -25.66
CA ILE A 221 -7.36 -9.38 -25.04
C ILE A 221 -7.69 -9.17 -23.56
N GLU A 222 -8.68 -9.92 -23.07
CA GLU A 222 -9.06 -9.96 -21.66
C GLU A 222 -7.91 -10.45 -20.79
N PHE A 223 -7.82 -9.88 -19.59
CA PHE A 223 -6.76 -10.18 -18.63
C PHE A 223 -6.68 -11.67 -18.29
N GLU A 224 -7.83 -12.32 -18.10
CA GLU A 224 -7.96 -13.73 -17.72
C GLU A 224 -7.50 -14.69 -18.81
N ASN A 225 -7.43 -14.20 -20.06
CA ASN A 225 -6.99 -14.98 -21.20
C ASN A 225 -5.47 -14.89 -21.41
N ILE A 226 -4.71 -14.37 -20.46
CA ILE A 226 -3.25 -14.28 -20.50
C ILE A 226 -2.63 -15.01 -19.31
N SER A 227 -1.69 -15.92 -19.59
CA SER A 227 -0.93 -16.64 -18.56
C SER A 227 -0.02 -15.71 -17.76
N LYS A 228 0.59 -16.27 -16.71
CA LYS A 228 1.80 -15.68 -16.13
C LYS A 228 2.99 -15.75 -17.09
N ASN A 229 4.02 -14.96 -16.85
CA ASN A 229 5.29 -15.10 -17.56
C ASN A 229 5.91 -16.48 -17.25
N VAL A 230 6.26 -17.24 -18.29
CA VAL A 230 6.97 -18.53 -18.20
C VAL A 230 8.20 -18.44 -19.07
N ASN A 231 9.38 -18.32 -18.46
CA ASN A 231 10.68 -18.24 -19.13
C ASN A 231 10.72 -17.16 -20.25
N GLY A 232 10.14 -15.98 -19.99
CA GLY A 232 10.12 -14.88 -20.95
C GLY A 232 8.98 -14.92 -21.96
N PHE A 233 8.11 -15.92 -21.90
CA PHE A 233 6.94 -16.04 -22.77
C PHE A 233 5.63 -15.88 -22.01
N TYR A 234 4.61 -15.43 -22.73
CA TYR A 234 3.22 -15.45 -22.30
C TYR A 234 2.42 -16.34 -23.23
N PHE A 235 1.38 -16.93 -22.68
CA PHE A 235 0.42 -17.71 -23.43
C PHE A 235 -0.94 -17.04 -23.37
N ILE A 236 -1.66 -17.10 -24.47
CA ILE A 236 -3.00 -16.53 -24.58
C ILE A 236 -3.98 -17.57 -25.10
N LYS A 237 -5.25 -17.38 -24.76
CA LYS A 237 -6.36 -18.12 -25.37
C LYS A 237 -7.16 -17.20 -26.29
N GLU A 238 -7.24 -17.54 -27.57
CA GLU A 238 -8.07 -16.87 -28.58
C GLU A 238 -8.83 -17.92 -29.40
N ASN A 239 -10.16 -17.81 -29.49
CA ASN A 239 -11.01 -18.74 -30.27
C ASN A 239 -10.73 -20.22 -29.99
N ASP A 240 -10.61 -20.58 -28.70
CA ASP A 240 -10.27 -21.93 -28.21
C ASP A 240 -8.90 -22.49 -28.62
N LYS A 241 -8.06 -21.68 -29.25
CA LYS A 241 -6.66 -21.98 -29.53
C LYS A 241 -5.76 -21.26 -28.54
N TYR A 242 -4.57 -21.84 -28.32
CA TYR A 242 -3.55 -21.24 -27.49
C TYR A 242 -2.43 -20.70 -28.34
N PHE A 243 -1.95 -19.51 -28.02
CA PHE A 243 -0.81 -18.90 -28.70
C PHE A 243 0.24 -18.49 -27.68
N ARG A 244 1.51 -18.68 -28.03
CA ARG A 244 2.65 -18.17 -27.29
C ARG A 244 3.15 -16.88 -27.94
N PHE A 245 3.50 -15.89 -27.13
CA PHE A 245 4.17 -14.66 -27.61
C PHE A 245 5.22 -14.17 -26.61
N ASP A 246 6.18 -13.38 -27.11
CA ASP A 246 7.09 -12.59 -26.28
C ASP A 246 6.78 -11.10 -26.38
N LEU A 247 7.33 -10.30 -25.46
CA LEU A 247 7.13 -8.85 -25.44
C LEU A 247 8.09 -8.09 -26.37
N LYS A 248 8.94 -8.81 -27.13
CA LYS A 248 9.85 -8.22 -28.13
C LYS A 248 9.20 -8.14 -29.51
N GLY A 249 7.92 -8.51 -29.62
CA GLY A 249 7.17 -8.48 -30.87
C GLY A 249 7.36 -9.72 -31.73
N ASN A 250 7.92 -10.82 -31.20
CA ASN A 250 8.06 -12.05 -31.96
C ASN A 250 6.79 -12.91 -31.92
N ASN A 251 6.44 -13.37 -33.12
CA ASN A 251 5.33 -14.22 -33.57
C ASN A 251 4.46 -14.89 -32.48
N LEU A 252 3.15 -14.61 -32.58
CA LEU A 252 2.09 -15.45 -32.06
C LEU A 252 2.20 -16.84 -32.69
N ILE A 253 2.72 -17.80 -31.93
CA ILE A 253 2.86 -19.19 -32.37
C ILE A 253 1.71 -19.99 -31.75
N GLU A 254 0.86 -20.58 -32.59
CA GLU A 254 -0.16 -21.53 -32.13
C GLU A 254 0.52 -22.73 -31.48
N VAL A 255 0.02 -23.15 -30.32
CA VAL A 255 0.51 -24.31 -29.59
C VAL A 255 -0.57 -25.38 -29.50
N ASN A 256 -0.18 -26.64 -29.72
CA ASN A 256 -1.11 -27.78 -29.80
C ASN A 256 -1.35 -28.45 -28.44
N PHE A 257 -1.50 -27.65 -27.38
CA PHE A 257 -1.79 -28.16 -26.04
C PHE A 257 -2.67 -27.18 -25.27
N GLN A 258 -3.44 -27.71 -24.31
CA GLN A 258 -4.25 -26.89 -23.41
C GLN A 258 -3.38 -26.34 -22.28
N ILE A 259 -3.60 -25.07 -21.94
CA ILE A 259 -2.90 -24.40 -20.85
C ILE A 259 -3.93 -24.01 -19.80
N ASP A 260 -3.66 -24.34 -18.55
CA ASP A 260 -4.45 -23.83 -17.44
C ASP A 260 -4.08 -22.36 -17.20
N LEU A 261 -4.95 -21.47 -17.68
CA LEU A 261 -4.86 -20.03 -17.41
C LEU A 261 -5.48 -19.65 -16.05
N SER A 262 -6.15 -20.59 -15.38
CA SER A 262 -6.90 -20.38 -14.14
C SER A 262 -6.04 -20.53 -12.89
N TYR A 263 -4.83 -19.98 -12.89
CA TYR A 263 -4.13 -19.79 -11.62
C TYR A 263 -4.59 -18.49 -10.97
N LYS A 264 -5.54 -18.64 -10.05
CA LYS A 264 -6.17 -17.59 -9.24
C LYS A 264 -5.14 -16.54 -8.88
N PHE A 265 -5.44 -15.30 -9.26
CA PHE A 265 -4.90 -14.09 -8.68
C PHE A 265 -4.55 -14.37 -7.23
N PHE A 266 -3.27 -14.33 -6.86
CA PHE A 266 -2.96 -13.95 -5.50
C PHE A 266 -3.47 -12.51 -5.40
N LYS A 267 -4.77 -12.34 -5.08
CA LYS A 267 -5.12 -11.26 -4.17
C LYS A 267 -4.13 -11.46 -3.03
N PRO A 268 -3.22 -10.52 -2.76
CA PRO A 268 -2.34 -10.65 -1.60
C PRO A 268 -3.24 -11.04 -0.43
N GLU A 269 -2.91 -12.11 0.31
CA GLU A 269 -3.75 -12.60 1.42
C GLU A 269 -4.15 -11.50 2.42
N ILE A 270 -3.45 -10.36 2.36
CA ILE A 270 -3.73 -9.10 3.02
C ILE A 270 -5.16 -8.58 2.73
N PHE A 271 -5.78 -8.88 1.59
CA PHE A 271 -7.17 -8.49 1.34
C PHE A 271 -8.20 -9.34 2.10
N ILE A 272 -7.87 -10.59 2.46
CA ILE A 272 -8.79 -11.49 3.17
C ILE A 272 -8.55 -11.45 4.68
N LYS A 273 -7.33 -11.17 5.13
CA LYS A 273 -6.99 -11.20 6.57
C LYS A 273 -7.12 -9.86 7.30
N THR A 274 -7.42 -8.76 6.62
CA THR A 274 -7.44 -7.44 7.31
C THR A 274 -8.80 -7.04 7.87
N TYR A 275 -9.94 -7.60 7.44
CA TYR A 275 -11.25 -7.28 8.05
C TYR A 275 -12.30 -8.42 7.95
N PRO A 276 -12.39 -9.36 8.92
CA PRO A 276 -13.50 -10.31 8.99
C PRO A 276 -14.72 -9.79 9.78
N LYS A 277 -14.63 -8.64 10.45
CA LYS A 277 -15.74 -8.09 11.25
C LYS A 277 -15.61 -6.59 11.31
N TYR A 278 -16.29 -5.90 10.41
CA TYR A 278 -17.17 -4.73 10.58
C TYR A 278 -17.74 -4.39 9.21
#